data_AF-A0A962HAP6-F1
#
_entry.id   AF-A0A962HAP6-F1
#
_cell.length_a   1.000
_cell.length_b   1.000
_cell.length_c   1.000
_cell.angle_alpha   90.00
_cell.angle_beta   90.00
_cell.angle_gamma   90.00
#
_symmetry.space_group_name_H-M   'P 1'
#
loop_
_entity.id
_entity.type
_entity.pdbx_description
1 polymer ?
#
loop_
_entity_poly.entity_id
_entity_poly.type
_entity_poly.pdbx_seq_one_letter_code
_entity_poly.pdbx_strand_id
1 'polypeptide(L)'
;QPRTIGAKLKQMLRALQMERRLSKREILDLYLNYAPFGGTVQGVEAASFAYLGKSARSLSLAEAALLVALPQAPSRLRPDRHPEAARKARDKVL
;
A
#
# COMPACT_ATOMS: atom_id res chain seq x y z
N GLN A 1 1.17 11.43 14.12
CA GLN A 1 1.39 10.83 15.46
C GLN A 1 2.86 10.97 15.83
N PRO A 2 3.18 11.27 17.10
CA PRO A 2 4.57 11.36 17.57
C PRO A 2 5.26 10.00 17.46
N ARG A 3 6.53 9.98 17.02
CA ARG A 3 7.31 8.76 16.81
C ARG A 3 7.96 8.29 18.11
N THR A 4 7.15 7.85 19.07
CA THR A 4 7.62 7.41 20.41
C THR A 4 7.44 5.91 20.63
N ILE A 5 8.22 5.34 21.56
CA ILE A 5 8.11 3.92 21.96
C ILE A 5 6.69 3.62 22.49
N GLY A 6 6.12 4.50 23.31
CA GLY A 6 4.75 4.36 23.81
C GLY A 6 3.70 4.31 22.70
N ALA A 7 3.85 5.11 21.63
CA ALA A 7 2.96 5.05 20.47
C ALA A 7 3.08 3.70 19.74
N LYS A 8 4.29 3.12 19.65
CA LYS A 8 4.51 1.79 19.07
C LYS A 8 3.88 0.67 19.90
N LEU A 9 3.98 0.73 21.23
CA LEU A 9 3.28 -0.21 22.12
C LEU A 9 1.76 -0.18 21.90
N LYS A 10 1.17 1.02 21.78
CA LYS A 10 -0.25 1.17 21.47
C LYS A 10 -0.62 0.58 20.11
N GLN A 11 0.21 0.77 19.08
CA GLN A 11 0.00 0.16 17.76
C GLN A 11 0.03 -1.38 17.83
N MET A 12 0.97 -1.97 18.57
CA MET A 12 1.05 -3.43 18.76
C MET A 12 -0.19 -3.98 19.48
N LEU A 13 -0.65 -3.34 20.55
CA LEU A 13 -1.87 -3.74 21.25
C LEU A 13 -3.11 -3.68 20.34
N ARG A 14 -3.19 -2.66 19.46
CA ARG A 14 -4.27 -2.56 18.47
C ARG A 14 -4.19 -3.64 17.40
N ALA A 15 -2.99 -3.98 16.92
CA ALA A 15 -2.81 -5.09 15.99
C ALA A 15 -3.27 -6.43 16.61
N LEU A 16 -2.86 -6.72 17.85
CA LEU A 16 -3.33 -7.91 18.58
C LEU A 16 -4.85 -7.92 18.76
N GLN A 17 -5.46 -6.76 19.03
CA GLN A 17 -6.92 -6.64 19.10
C GLN A 17 -7.59 -6.97 17.76
N MET A 18 -7.02 -6.54 16.62
CA MET A 18 -7.54 -6.87 15.30
C MET A 18 -7.41 -8.37 15.01
N GLU A 19 -6.26 -8.97 15.30
CA GLU A 19 -6.02 -10.40 15.07
C GLU A 19 -6.92 -11.33 15.90
N ARG A 20 -7.38 -10.87 17.07
CA ARG A 20 -8.37 -11.61 17.87
C ARG A 20 -9.78 -11.60 17.26
N ARG A 21 -10.08 -10.64 16.37
CA ARG A 21 -11.43 -10.43 15.81
C ARG A 21 -11.53 -10.76 14.33
N LEU A 22 -10.42 -10.71 13.61
CA LEU A 22 -10.33 -10.87 12.16
C LEU A 22 -9.31 -11.94 11.82
N SER A 23 -9.62 -12.73 10.82
CA SER A 23 -8.68 -13.65 10.16
C SER A 23 -7.59 -12.87 9.42
N LYS A 24 -6.47 -13.55 9.12
CA LYS A 24 -5.38 -12.96 8.33
C LYS A 24 -5.84 -12.54 6.92
N ARG A 25 -6.84 -13.25 6.36
CA ARG A 25 -7.44 -12.88 5.06
C ARG A 25 -8.20 -11.56 5.16
N GLU A 26 -9.06 -11.41 6.16
CA GLU A 26 -9.81 -10.15 6.37
C GLU A 26 -8.88 -8.97 6.66
N ILE A 27 -7.79 -9.19 7.42
CA ILE A 27 -6.79 -8.14 7.67
C ILE A 27 -6.11 -7.72 6.36
N LEU A 28 -5.75 -8.69 5.51
CA LEU A 28 -5.17 -8.40 4.20
C LEU A 28 -6.18 -7.69 3.30
N ASP A 29 -7.44 -8.10 3.29
CA ASP A 29 -8.49 -7.46 2.51
C ASP A 29 -8.67 -6.00 2.93
N LEU A 30 -8.69 -5.72 4.23
CA LEU A 30 -8.71 -4.34 4.74
C LEU A 30 -7.48 -3.56 4.28
N TYR A 31 -6.29 -4.15 4.36
CA TYR A 31 -5.08 -3.50 3.89
C TYR A 31 -5.16 -3.16 2.39
N LEU A 32 -5.56 -4.12 1.55
CA LEU A 32 -5.66 -3.93 0.10
C LEU A 32 -6.72 -2.89 -0.29
N ASN A 33 -7.77 -2.71 0.51
CA ASN A 33 -8.82 -1.72 0.24
C ASN A 33 -8.49 -0.31 0.75
N TYR A 34 -7.68 -0.18 1.80
CA TYR A 34 -7.45 1.12 2.47
C TYR A 34 -6.01 1.62 2.42
N ALA A 35 -5.06 0.85 1.89
CA ALA A 35 -3.68 1.31 1.74
C ALA A 35 -3.63 2.60 0.90
N PRO A 36 -2.85 3.62 1.30
CA PRO A 36 -2.73 4.86 0.55
C PRO A 36 -1.77 4.70 -0.63
N PHE A 37 -2.14 5.22 -1.80
CA PHE A 37 -1.33 5.16 -3.02
C PHE A 37 -0.97 6.55 -3.59
N GLY A 38 -1.32 7.62 -2.87
CA GLY A 38 -0.94 9.00 -3.20
C GLY A 38 -2.15 9.89 -3.53
N GLY A 39 -2.12 11.14 -3.06
CA GLY A 39 -3.27 12.04 -3.20
C GLY A 39 -4.51 11.48 -2.51
N THR A 40 -5.63 11.39 -3.23
CA THR A 40 -6.90 10.81 -2.77
C THR A 40 -7.04 9.33 -3.09
N VAL A 41 -6.04 8.70 -3.71
CA VAL A 41 -6.09 7.30 -4.15
C VAL A 41 -5.83 6.37 -2.96
N GLN A 42 -6.84 5.57 -2.61
CA GLN A 42 -6.79 4.55 -1.56
C GLN A 42 -7.31 3.23 -2.11
N GLY A 43 -6.62 2.15 -1.76
CA GLY A 43 -6.93 0.80 -2.22
C GLY A 43 -6.26 0.44 -3.54
N VAL A 44 -5.90 -0.84 -3.66
CA VAL A 44 -5.09 -1.36 -4.78
C VAL A 44 -5.85 -1.34 -6.11
N GLU A 45 -7.17 -1.58 -6.09
CA GLU A 45 -8.00 -1.54 -7.30
C GLU A 45 -8.08 -0.11 -7.84
N ALA A 46 -8.37 0.86 -6.97
CA ALA A 46 -8.41 2.27 -7.35
C ALA A 46 -7.03 2.74 -7.85
N ALA A 47 -5.95 2.32 -7.22
CA ALA A 47 -4.59 2.64 -7.67
C ALA A 47 -4.25 2.02 -9.02
N SER A 48 -4.66 0.78 -9.26
CA SER A 48 -4.48 0.09 -10.53
C SER A 48 -5.18 0.86 -11.66
N PHE A 49 -6.44 1.28 -11.47
CA PHE A 49 -7.11 2.12 -12.46
C PHE A 49 -6.47 3.50 -12.62
N ALA A 50 -6.13 4.17 -11.51
CA ALA A 50 -5.58 5.51 -11.54
C ALA A 50 -4.23 5.61 -12.27
N TYR A 51 -3.37 4.60 -12.12
CA TYR A 51 -2.01 4.64 -12.66
C TYR A 51 -1.77 3.74 -13.87
N LEU A 52 -2.59 2.69 -14.05
CA LEU A 52 -2.38 1.67 -15.09
C LEU A 52 -3.61 1.44 -15.96
N GLY A 53 -4.75 2.06 -15.65
CA GLY A 53 -5.96 2.02 -16.48
C GLY A 53 -6.65 0.65 -16.55
N LYS A 54 -6.36 -0.27 -15.61
CA LYS A 54 -6.92 -1.64 -15.61
C LYS A 54 -7.17 -2.19 -14.22
N SER A 55 -7.93 -3.27 -14.13
CA SER A 55 -8.23 -3.95 -12.86
C SER A 55 -6.97 -4.55 -12.23
N ALA A 56 -6.88 -4.54 -10.90
CA ALA A 56 -5.74 -5.12 -10.17
C ALA A 56 -5.62 -6.63 -10.40
N ARG A 57 -6.70 -7.30 -10.81
CA ARG A 57 -6.69 -8.73 -11.20
C ARG A 57 -5.92 -8.98 -12.50
N SER A 58 -5.74 -7.97 -13.33
CA SER A 58 -5.09 -8.06 -14.66
C SER A 58 -3.65 -7.53 -14.68
N LEU A 59 -3.05 -7.36 -13.50
CA LEU A 59 -1.69 -6.87 -13.37
C LEU A 59 -0.67 -7.94 -13.77
N SER A 60 0.32 -7.52 -14.55
CA SER A 60 1.56 -8.25 -14.68
C SER A 60 2.34 -8.20 -13.36
N LEU A 61 3.33 -9.08 -13.21
CA LEU A 61 4.19 -9.11 -12.03
C LEU A 61 4.89 -7.76 -11.78
N ALA A 62 5.37 -7.10 -12.85
CA ALA A 62 6.05 -5.81 -12.75
C ALA A 62 5.10 -4.69 -12.28
N GLU A 63 3.85 -4.71 -12.71
CA GLU A 63 2.85 -3.73 -12.29
C GLU A 63 2.35 -3.99 -10.87
N ALA A 64 2.19 -5.25 -10.48
CA ALA A 64 1.93 -5.63 -9.09
C ALA A 64 3.08 -5.17 -8.17
N ALA A 65 4.33 -5.39 -8.58
CA ALA A 65 5.51 -4.92 -7.85
C ALA A 65 5.54 -3.39 -7.72
N LEU A 66 5.11 -2.66 -8.75
CA LEU A 66 4.94 -1.20 -8.67
C LEU A 66 3.95 -0.84 -7.57
N LEU A 67 2.73 -1.41 -7.60
CA LEU A 67 1.70 -1.10 -6.62
C LEU A 67 2.09 -1.50 -5.19
N VAL A 68 2.83 -2.59 -4.99
CA VAL A 68 3.35 -2.98 -3.66
C VAL A 68 4.33 -1.93 -3.11
N ALA A 69 5.10 -1.28 -3.98
CA ALA A 69 6.09 -0.28 -3.56
C ALA A 69 5.45 1.06 -3.14
N LEU A 70 4.33 1.46 -3.75
CA LEU A 70 3.77 2.81 -3.58
C LEU A 70 3.38 3.17 -2.14
N PRO A 71 2.71 2.31 -1.35
CA PRO A 71 2.25 2.66 0.00
C PRO A 71 3.36 3.00 1.00
N GLN A 72 4.62 2.65 0.72
CA GLN A 72 5.77 2.99 1.57
C GLN A 72 6.02 4.50 1.62
N ALA A 73 5.80 5.20 0.51
CA ALA A 73 5.96 6.65 0.40
C ALA A 73 4.99 7.22 -0.65
N PRO A 74 3.67 7.18 -0.39
CA PRO A 74 2.63 7.31 -1.40
C PRO A 74 2.64 8.65 -2.13
N SER A 75 3.08 9.73 -1.49
CA SER A 75 3.23 11.03 -2.16
C SER A 75 4.49 11.15 -3.00
N ARG A 76 5.57 10.47 -2.60
CA ARG A 76 6.91 10.58 -3.24
C ARG A 76 7.15 9.55 -4.33
N LEU A 77 6.39 8.46 -4.33
CA LEU A 77 6.51 7.37 -5.31
C LEU A 77 5.41 7.40 -6.38
N ARG A 78 4.60 8.45 -6.41
CA ARG A 78 3.57 8.66 -7.43
C ARG A 78 4.15 8.50 -8.85
N PRO A 79 3.76 7.48 -9.64
CA PRO A 79 4.34 7.25 -10.95
C PRO A 79 4.01 8.37 -11.96
N ASP A 80 2.87 9.05 -11.78
CA ASP A 80 2.45 10.19 -12.59
C ASP A 80 3.26 11.47 -12.34
N ARG A 81 3.97 11.56 -11.19
CA ARG A 81 4.77 12.74 -10.81
C ARG A 81 6.27 12.46 -10.69
N HIS A 82 6.62 11.24 -10.29
CA HIS A 82 7.98 10.82 -9.94
C HIS A 82 8.30 9.44 -10.58
N PRO A 83 8.23 9.31 -11.92
CA PRO A 83 8.32 8.02 -12.60
C PRO A 83 9.63 7.28 -12.30
N GLU A 84 10.77 7.98 -12.25
CA GLU A 84 12.06 7.36 -11.93
C GLU A 84 12.16 6.85 -10.50
N ALA A 85 11.58 7.56 -9.54
CA ALA A 85 11.56 7.11 -8.15
C ALA A 85 10.63 5.88 -7.99
N ALA A 86 9.48 5.91 -8.65
CA ALA A 86 8.53 4.80 -8.69
C ALA A 86 9.16 3.56 -9.33
N ARG A 87 9.86 3.72 -10.45
CA ARG A 87 10.60 2.64 -11.12
C ARG A 87 11.66 2.02 -10.21
N LYS A 88 12.53 2.84 -9.60
CA LYS A 88 13.56 2.36 -8.66
C LYS A 88 12.96 1.64 -7.45
N ALA A 89 11.79 2.07 -6.98
CA ALA A 89 11.10 1.40 -5.88
C ALA A 89 10.51 0.06 -6.32
N ARG A 90 9.90 -0.01 -7.50
CA ARG A 90 9.42 -1.26 -8.12
C ARG A 90 10.55 -2.27 -8.34
N ASP A 91 11.69 -1.81 -8.85
CA ASP A 91 12.84 -2.67 -9.14
C ASP A 91 13.48 -3.25 -7.87
N LYS A 92 13.20 -2.70 -6.68
CA LYS A 92 13.60 -3.28 -5.38
C LYS A 92 12.66 -4.37 -4.87
N VAL A 93 11.46 -4.45 -5.44
CA VAL A 93 10.44 -5.46 -5.07
C VAL A 93 10.56 -6.72 -5.93
N LEU A 94 11.06 -6.57 -7.15
CA LEU A 94 11.38 -7.66 -8.08
C LEU A 94 12.67 -8.39 -7.67
#